data_AF-A0A5J4ZMW0-F1
#
_entry.id   AF-A0A5J4ZMW0-F1
#
_cell.length_a   1.000
_cell.length_b   1.000
_cell.length_c   1.000
_cell.angle_alpha   90.00
_cell.angle_beta   90.00
_cell.angle_gamma   90.00
#
_symmetry.space_group_name_H-M   'P 1'
#
loop_
_entity.id
_entity.type
_entity.pdbx_description
1 polymer ?
#
loop_
_entity_poly.entity_id
_entity_poly.type
_entity_poly.pdbx_seq_one_letter_code
_entity_poly.pdbx_strand_id
1 'polypeptide(L)'
;MRPIRLPEPPIGSSGLPDICSTIRRAVVIGNGFAGAENQCFGLVRALGLSHRQSLYRVTRPRGRINEWLHWLPVSLHIKLDHVIRRICGDSRFQIMVKGKKLMPLSVENTGLSDILEADARKIATLARETLEKNGPLLVVASGRDTISVASWIKRLAPENVFVVQIQHPRSHLNRFDLVITPCHDYYPLTPQAQKQIPWFLRRWITPCEPPGRHVVLTVGALHQADSTALQSAASAWHDELAPLPKPLLVVNIGGPTSHCQYGADLAKQLTSLLPKVLWSCGSLRISFSRRTPLGGIHDSAKIFIRYLYGHSLFVEAVINRYLTS
;
A
#
# COMPACT_ATOMS: atom_id res chain seq x y z
N MET A 1 -18.58 0.49 28.39
CA MET A 1 -17.74 -0.35 27.50
C MET A 1 -16.57 -0.85 28.33
N ARG A 2 -16.31 -2.17 28.36
CA ARG A 2 -15.04 -2.68 28.91
C ARG A 2 -13.90 -2.22 28.00
N PRO A 3 -12.76 -1.75 28.53
CA PRO A 3 -11.62 -1.35 27.72
C PRO A 3 -11.15 -2.54 26.87
N ILE A 4 -10.92 -2.30 25.58
CA ILE A 4 -10.32 -3.27 24.67
C ILE A 4 -8.89 -3.50 25.16
N ARG A 5 -8.64 -4.65 25.79
CA ARG A 5 -7.29 -5.06 26.15
C ARG A 5 -6.61 -5.56 24.88
N LEU A 6 -5.73 -4.73 24.32
CA LEU A 6 -4.83 -5.15 23.26
C LEU A 6 -3.86 -6.19 23.84
N PRO A 7 -3.59 -7.30 23.14
CA PRO A 7 -2.62 -8.28 23.61
C PRO A 7 -1.24 -7.64 23.77
N GLU A 8 -0.59 -7.92 24.89
CA GLU A 8 0.79 -7.49 25.13
C GLU A 8 1.72 -8.18 24.13
N PRO A 9 2.76 -7.47 23.63
CA PRO A 9 3.71 -8.07 22.70
C PRO A 9 4.40 -9.27 23.37
N PRO A 10 4.60 -10.39 22.65
CA PRO A 10 5.26 -11.55 23.22
C PRO A 10 6.68 -11.19 23.64
N ILE A 11 7.00 -11.47 24.90
CA ILE A 11 8.34 -11.37 25.46
C ILE A 11 9.22 -12.41 24.76
N GLY A 12 10.39 -11.97 24.30
CA GLY A 12 11.25 -12.57 23.28
C GLY A 12 11.47 -14.08 23.31
N SER A 13 11.58 -14.67 22.11
CA SER A 13 12.22 -15.97 21.92
C SER A 13 13.68 -15.76 21.51
N SER A 14 14.59 -15.98 22.45
CA SER A 14 16.02 -16.15 22.22
C SER A 14 16.30 -17.35 21.31
N GLY A 15 17.13 -17.22 20.28
CA GLY A 15 17.64 -18.39 19.56
C GLY A 15 18.17 -18.23 18.14
N LEU A 16 18.26 -17.01 17.58
CA LEU A 16 19.02 -16.75 16.36
C LEU A 16 20.02 -15.63 16.68
N PRO A 17 21.29 -15.66 16.20
CA PRO A 17 22.13 -14.48 16.28
C PRO A 17 21.35 -13.32 15.66
N ASP A 18 21.05 -12.31 16.48
CA ASP A 18 20.15 -11.22 16.16
C ASP A 18 20.72 -10.40 14.98
N ILE A 19 20.45 -10.82 13.75
CA ILE A 19 20.71 -10.00 12.55
C ILE A 19 20.02 -8.63 12.74
N CYS A 20 18.88 -8.62 13.45
CA CYS A 20 18.15 -7.42 13.84
C CYS A 20 18.96 -6.49 14.78
N SER A 21 19.79 -7.03 15.69
CA SER A 21 20.67 -6.23 16.55
C SER A 21 21.85 -5.59 15.80
N THR A 22 22.23 -6.17 14.65
CA THR A 22 23.34 -5.68 13.82
C THR A 22 22.89 -4.65 12.78
N ILE A 23 21.62 -4.70 12.35
CA ILE A 23 21.06 -3.75 11.39
C ILE A 23 20.86 -2.39 12.06
N ARG A 24 21.59 -1.37 11.60
CA ARG A 24 21.55 -0.01 12.18
C ARG A 24 20.85 1.02 11.30
N ARG A 25 20.41 0.63 10.11
CA ARG A 25 19.86 1.53 9.09
C ARG A 25 18.95 0.79 8.11
N ALA A 26 18.03 1.52 7.51
CA ALA A 26 17.08 0.99 6.55
C ALA A 26 17.03 1.83 5.26
N VAL A 27 16.75 1.16 4.15
CA VAL A 27 16.33 1.80 2.90
C VAL A 27 14.92 1.34 2.59
N VAL A 28 14.03 2.31 2.40
CA VAL A 28 12.68 2.06 1.92
C VAL A 28 12.66 2.24 0.41
N ILE A 29 12.22 1.21 -0.30
CA ILE A 29 11.97 1.28 -1.74
C ILE A 29 10.47 1.47 -1.94
N GLY A 30 10.09 2.69 -2.27
CA GLY A 30 8.73 3.10 -2.57
C GLY A 30 8.42 3.07 -4.06
N ASN A 31 7.13 3.14 -4.38
CA ASN A 31 6.62 3.27 -5.75
C ASN A 31 5.69 4.49 -5.91
N GLY A 32 5.69 5.40 -4.93
CA GLY A 32 4.82 6.58 -4.87
C GLY A 32 3.39 6.30 -4.43
N PHE A 33 3.02 5.04 -4.16
CA PHE A 33 1.71 4.71 -3.61
C PHE A 33 1.77 4.70 -2.09
N ALA A 34 1.08 5.66 -1.46
CA ALA A 34 1.09 5.85 -0.01
C ALA A 34 0.74 4.56 0.78
N GLY A 35 -0.18 3.74 0.28
CA GLY A 35 -0.54 2.49 0.98
C GLY A 35 0.59 1.45 1.03
N ALA A 36 1.43 1.38 -0.01
CA ALA A 36 2.58 0.48 -0.06
C ALA A 36 3.77 1.07 0.73
N GLU A 37 4.05 2.37 0.55
CA GLU A 37 5.12 3.06 1.29
C GLU A 37 4.85 3.05 2.80
N ASN A 38 3.59 3.26 3.23
CA ASN A 38 3.22 3.24 4.64
C ASN A 38 3.43 1.88 5.30
N GLN A 39 3.28 0.78 4.56
CA GLN A 39 3.61 -0.57 5.05
C GLN A 39 5.10 -0.68 5.38
N CYS A 40 5.97 -0.18 4.49
CA CYS A 40 7.41 -0.17 4.73
C CYS A 40 7.76 0.70 5.95
N PHE A 41 7.23 1.92 6.01
CA PHE A 41 7.50 2.83 7.13
C PHE A 41 7.00 2.29 8.46
N GLY A 42 5.84 1.63 8.48
CA GLY A 42 5.32 0.98 9.68
C GLY A 42 6.28 -0.09 10.20
N LEU A 43 6.81 -0.93 9.31
CA LEU A 43 7.80 -1.94 9.67
C LEU A 43 9.12 -1.31 10.16
N VAL A 44 9.67 -0.35 9.42
CA VAL A 44 10.92 0.32 9.80
C VAL A 44 10.78 1.05 11.14
N ARG A 45 9.61 1.62 11.41
CA ARG A 45 9.30 2.24 12.72
C ARG A 45 9.23 1.23 13.85
N ALA A 46 8.56 0.09 13.63
CA ALA A 46 8.48 -0.98 14.62
C ALA A 46 9.86 -1.55 14.97
N LEU A 47 10.81 -1.51 14.03
CA LEU A 47 12.21 -1.90 14.23
C LEU A 47 13.08 -0.81 14.88
N GLY A 48 12.53 0.36 15.23
CA GLY A 48 13.28 1.47 15.82
C GLY A 48 14.21 2.21 14.86
N LEU A 49 14.03 2.03 13.55
CA LEU A 49 14.92 2.57 12.51
C LEU A 49 14.38 3.84 11.83
N SER A 50 13.31 4.45 12.36
CA SER A 50 12.66 5.64 11.78
C SER A 50 13.61 6.83 11.53
N HIS A 51 14.61 7.03 12.40
CA HIS A 51 15.57 8.13 12.28
C HIS A 51 16.77 7.81 11.39
N ARG A 52 16.88 6.57 10.89
CA ARG A 52 18.02 6.06 10.12
C ARG A 52 17.55 5.38 8.84
N GLN A 53 16.54 5.98 8.21
CA GLN A 53 15.95 5.49 6.97
C GLN A 53 16.20 6.46 5.81
N SER A 54 16.38 5.91 4.61
CA SER A 54 16.39 6.67 3.36
C SER A 54 15.31 6.15 2.42
N LEU A 55 14.58 7.05 1.77
CA LEU A 55 13.54 6.70 0.81
C LEU A 55 14.09 6.79 -0.61
N TYR A 56 13.94 5.71 -1.37
CA TYR A 56 14.16 5.66 -2.80
C TYR A 56 12.87 5.31 -3.51
N ARG A 57 12.59 5.96 -4.63
CA ARG A 57 11.34 5.72 -5.37
C ARG A 57 11.60 5.10 -6.73
N VAL A 58 10.86 4.04 -7.03
CA VAL A 58 10.80 3.44 -8.36
C VAL A 58 9.75 4.20 -9.16
N THR A 59 10.17 4.86 -10.23
CA THR A 59 9.27 5.56 -11.14
C THR A 59 8.89 4.62 -12.28
N ARG A 60 7.61 4.20 -12.31
CA ARG A 60 7.07 3.50 -13.47
C ARG A 60 6.73 4.51 -14.57
N PRO A 61 7.14 4.30 -15.84
CA PRO A 61 6.70 5.13 -16.95
C PRO A 61 5.16 5.17 -17.04
N ARG A 62 4.58 6.36 -17.15
CA ARG A 62 3.12 6.56 -17.30
C ARG A 62 2.81 7.26 -18.63
N GLY A 63 1.67 6.98 -19.25
CA GLY A 63 1.26 7.52 -20.56
C GLY A 63 0.52 6.48 -21.43
N ARG A 64 -0.13 6.90 -22.53
CA ARG A 64 -1.12 6.10 -23.30
C ARG A 64 -0.70 4.65 -23.61
N ILE A 65 0.46 4.44 -24.23
CA ILE A 65 0.94 3.07 -24.55
C ILE A 65 1.42 2.35 -23.28
N ASN A 66 2.01 3.11 -22.35
CA ASN A 66 2.50 2.60 -21.07
C ASN A 66 1.36 2.08 -20.17
N GLU A 67 0.14 2.59 -20.32
CA GLU A 67 -1.05 2.07 -19.66
C GLU A 67 -1.37 0.64 -20.09
N TRP A 68 -1.17 0.34 -21.38
CA TRP A 68 -1.34 -0.99 -21.95
C TRP A 68 -0.22 -1.96 -21.54
N LEU A 69 0.92 -1.42 -21.11
CA LEU A 69 2.10 -2.17 -20.67
C LEU A 69 2.16 -2.35 -19.14
N HIS A 70 1.13 -1.91 -18.39
CA HIS A 70 1.11 -2.03 -16.92
C HIS A 70 1.15 -3.48 -16.41
N TRP A 71 0.76 -4.46 -17.23
CA TRP A 71 0.90 -5.87 -16.89
C TRP A 71 2.34 -6.37 -16.90
N LEU A 72 3.27 -5.65 -17.54
CA LEU A 72 4.68 -6.01 -17.57
C LEU A 72 5.37 -5.71 -16.22
N PRO A 73 6.33 -6.56 -15.82
CA PRO A 73 7.31 -6.22 -14.79
C PRO A 73 7.97 -4.88 -15.08
N VAL A 74 8.17 -4.04 -14.06
CA VAL A 74 8.70 -2.67 -14.21
C VAL A 74 10.02 -2.64 -14.98
N SER A 75 10.91 -3.58 -14.76
CA SER A 75 12.19 -3.65 -15.47
C SER A 75 12.04 -3.84 -16.99
N LEU A 76 11.03 -4.61 -17.42
CA LEU A 76 10.72 -4.77 -18.84
C LEU A 76 9.99 -3.55 -19.38
N HIS A 77 9.11 -2.98 -18.57
CA HIS A 77 8.40 -1.75 -18.92
C HIS A 77 9.34 -0.57 -19.13
N ILE A 78 10.32 -0.36 -18.24
CA ILE A 78 11.35 0.68 -18.38
C ILE A 78 12.22 0.46 -19.61
N LYS A 79 12.63 -0.79 -19.89
CA LYS A 79 13.42 -1.11 -21.10
C LYS A 79 12.63 -0.86 -22.38
N LEU A 80 11.36 -1.28 -22.39
CA LEU A 80 10.48 -1.10 -23.54
C LEU A 80 10.15 0.38 -23.75
N ASP A 81 9.92 1.16 -22.68
CA ASP A 81 9.74 2.62 -22.76
C ASP A 81 10.98 3.30 -23.37
N HIS A 82 12.19 2.93 -22.95
CA HIS A 82 13.44 3.43 -23.55
C HIS A 82 13.54 3.08 -25.04
N VAL A 83 13.19 1.85 -25.43
CA VAL A 83 13.20 1.43 -26.84
C VAL A 83 12.15 2.20 -27.64
N ILE A 84 10.93 2.35 -27.11
CA ILE A 84 9.86 3.13 -27.75
C ILE A 84 10.29 4.59 -27.94
N ARG A 85 10.85 5.23 -26.91
CA ARG A 85 11.36 6.62 -27.01
C ARG A 85 12.47 6.74 -28.05
N ARG A 86 13.36 5.75 -28.11
CA ARG A 86 14.46 5.70 -29.09
C ARG A 86 13.97 5.50 -30.54
N ILE A 87 12.87 4.77 -30.73
CA ILE A 87 12.28 4.50 -32.05
C ILE A 87 11.35 5.65 -32.50
N CYS A 88 10.54 6.20 -31.58
CA CYS A 88 9.51 7.18 -31.92
C CYS A 88 9.97 8.64 -31.84
N GLY A 89 11.07 8.93 -31.15
CA GLY A 89 11.54 10.30 -30.87
C GLY A 89 10.56 11.08 -29.97
N ASP A 90 11.07 12.07 -29.22
CA ASP A 90 10.23 12.92 -28.35
C ASP A 90 9.25 13.84 -29.13
N SER A 91 9.26 13.81 -30.47
CA SER A 91 8.62 14.81 -31.33
C SER A 91 7.37 14.38 -32.09
N ARG A 92 6.84 13.15 -31.92
CA ARG A 92 5.64 12.67 -32.68
C ARG A 92 4.33 12.54 -31.89
N PHE A 93 4.17 13.23 -30.76
CA PHE A 93 2.91 13.18 -29.99
C PHE A 93 2.19 14.52 -29.78
N GLN A 94 2.49 15.54 -30.60
CA GLN A 94 1.55 16.64 -30.84
C GLN A 94 0.85 16.39 -32.18
N ILE A 95 -0.32 15.75 -32.19
CA ILE A 95 -1.40 15.93 -33.18
C ILE A 95 -2.71 15.28 -32.65
N MET A 96 -3.73 16.15 -32.55
CA MET A 96 -5.18 15.94 -32.48
C MET A 96 -5.81 15.09 -31.36
N VAL A 97 -6.26 15.77 -30.30
CA VAL A 97 -7.67 15.70 -29.89
C VAL A 97 -8.23 17.12 -29.85
N LYS A 98 -9.24 17.35 -30.69
CA LYS A 98 -10.02 18.57 -30.84
C LYS A 98 -10.77 18.85 -29.52
N GLY A 99 -10.51 20.01 -28.91
CA GLY A 99 -11.45 20.74 -28.06
C GLY A 99 -11.70 20.23 -26.64
N LYS A 100 -10.79 20.51 -25.70
CA LYS A 100 -11.11 21.11 -24.38
C LYS A 100 -9.82 21.54 -23.69
N LYS A 101 -9.64 22.85 -23.58
CA LYS A 101 -8.55 23.50 -22.84
C LYS A 101 -8.70 23.15 -21.35
N LEU A 102 -7.94 22.18 -20.87
CA LEU A 102 -7.74 21.95 -19.44
C LEU A 102 -6.37 22.52 -19.08
N MET A 103 -6.40 23.55 -18.23
CA MET A 103 -5.21 24.20 -17.68
C MET A 103 -4.31 23.16 -16.99
N PRO A 104 -2.98 23.36 -16.96
CA PRO A 104 -2.12 22.57 -16.12
C PRO A 104 -2.51 22.90 -14.67
N LEU A 105 -3.04 21.91 -13.95
CA LEU A 105 -3.16 21.98 -12.50
C LEU A 105 -1.75 22.14 -11.95
N SER A 106 -1.45 23.38 -11.56
CA SER A 106 -0.37 23.76 -10.67
C SER A 106 -0.43 22.83 -9.45
N VAL A 107 0.45 21.84 -9.43
CA VAL A 107 0.77 21.11 -8.21
C VAL A 107 1.65 22.06 -7.41
N GLU A 108 1.04 22.70 -6.42
CA GLU A 108 1.77 23.43 -5.38
C GLU A 108 2.77 22.47 -4.74
N ASN A 109 4.04 22.65 -5.09
CA ASN A 109 5.16 22.00 -4.45
C ASN A 109 5.37 22.67 -3.09
N THR A 110 4.85 22.06 -2.04
CA THR A 110 5.23 22.38 -0.67
C THR A 110 6.09 21.24 -0.10
N GLY A 111 7.42 21.41 -0.16
CA GLY A 111 8.36 20.79 0.79
C GLY A 111 8.91 19.38 0.49
N LEU A 112 9.29 19.03 -0.74
CA LEU A 112 9.95 17.75 -1.02
C LEU A 112 11.48 17.89 -1.09
N SER A 113 12.15 17.49 -0.02
CA SER A 113 13.56 17.04 -0.05
C SER A 113 13.76 16.02 -1.19
N ASP A 114 14.84 16.15 -1.94
CA ASP A 114 15.25 15.32 -3.09
C ASP A 114 14.98 13.80 -2.92
N ILE A 115 13.81 13.32 -3.36
CA ILE A 115 13.52 11.89 -3.37
C ILE A 115 14.35 11.26 -4.49
N LEU A 116 15.32 10.42 -4.11
CA LEU A 116 16.23 9.76 -5.05
C LEU A 116 15.52 8.66 -5.84
N GLU A 117 15.83 8.57 -7.13
CA GLU A 117 15.42 7.43 -7.96
C GLU A 117 16.13 6.15 -7.50
N ALA A 118 15.37 5.06 -7.41
CA ALA A 118 15.88 3.78 -6.93
C ALA A 118 16.77 3.09 -7.98
N ASP A 119 18.08 3.10 -7.75
CA ASP A 119 19.07 2.35 -8.55
C ASP A 119 19.68 1.21 -7.74
N ALA A 120 19.40 -0.02 -8.16
CA ALA A 120 19.87 -1.23 -7.49
C ALA A 120 21.40 -1.31 -7.40
N ARG A 121 22.14 -0.82 -8.40
CA ARG A 121 23.61 -0.86 -8.40
C ARG A 121 24.17 0.12 -7.39
N LYS A 122 23.68 1.35 -7.38
CA LYS A 122 24.12 2.39 -6.43
C LYS A 122 23.84 1.95 -4.99
N ILE A 123 22.64 1.45 -4.71
CA ILE A 123 22.27 0.98 -3.37
C ILE A 123 23.14 -0.21 -2.94
N ALA A 124 23.40 -1.16 -3.85
CA ALA A 124 24.28 -2.30 -3.56
C ALA A 124 25.73 -1.87 -3.30
N THR A 125 26.29 -0.96 -4.10
CA THR A 125 27.64 -0.40 -3.89
C THR A 125 27.73 0.29 -2.53
N LEU A 126 26.77 1.17 -2.23
CA LEU A 126 26.70 1.86 -0.93
C LEU A 126 26.66 0.84 0.23
N ALA A 127 25.85 -0.21 0.12
CA ALA A 127 25.75 -1.25 1.15
C ALA A 127 27.09 -1.96 1.40
N ARG A 128 27.88 -2.23 0.33
CA ARG A 128 29.21 -2.85 0.45
C ARG A 128 30.22 -1.92 1.11
N GLU A 129 30.33 -0.68 0.62
CA GLU A 129 31.32 0.30 1.08
C GLU A 129 31.16 0.66 2.56
N THR A 130 29.96 0.52 3.09
CA THR A 130 29.63 0.94 4.45
C THR A 130 29.27 -0.21 5.38
N LEU A 131 29.53 -1.46 4.96
CA LEU A 131 29.26 -2.66 5.74
C LEU A 131 30.04 -2.65 7.06
N GLU A 132 31.36 -2.41 7.02
CA GLU A 132 32.21 -2.45 8.22
C GLU A 132 31.79 -1.41 9.27
N LYS A 133 31.42 -0.21 8.81
CA LYS A 133 31.06 0.91 9.69
C LYS A 133 29.66 0.79 10.28
N ASN A 134 28.69 0.39 9.46
CA ASN A 134 27.26 0.51 9.78
C ASN A 134 26.53 -0.83 9.88
N GLY A 135 27.20 -1.94 9.61
CA GLY A 135 26.57 -3.25 9.48
C GLY A 135 25.75 -3.40 8.19
N PRO A 136 25.04 -4.53 8.06
CA PRO A 136 24.23 -4.82 6.89
C PRO A 136 23.08 -3.82 6.73
N LEU A 137 22.73 -3.55 5.48
CA LEU A 137 21.64 -2.65 5.13
C LEU A 137 20.30 -3.41 5.08
N LEU A 138 19.32 -2.98 5.86
CA LEU A 138 17.95 -3.45 5.69
C LEU A 138 17.31 -2.74 4.50
N VAL A 139 16.76 -3.52 3.56
CA VAL A 139 16.00 -3.00 2.42
C VAL A 139 14.56 -3.45 2.57
N VAL A 140 13.64 -2.49 2.71
CA VAL A 140 12.20 -2.76 2.82
C VAL A 140 11.48 -2.25 1.59
N ALA A 141 10.87 -3.16 0.84
CA ALA A 141 10.14 -2.86 -0.39
C ALA A 141 8.70 -3.35 -0.28
N SER A 142 7.75 -2.64 -0.88
CA SER A 142 6.34 -3.06 -0.90
C SER A 142 5.72 -2.89 -2.28
N GLY A 143 4.86 -3.84 -2.65
CA GLY A 143 4.11 -3.82 -3.90
C GLY A 143 4.89 -4.29 -5.13
N ARG A 144 4.18 -4.33 -6.27
CA ARG A 144 4.67 -4.97 -7.49
C ARG A 144 5.88 -4.27 -8.13
N ASP A 145 5.89 -2.95 -8.10
CA ASP A 145 6.85 -2.17 -8.86
C ASP A 145 8.27 -2.23 -8.30
N THR A 146 8.38 -2.54 -7.00
CA THR A 146 9.63 -2.54 -6.24
C THR A 146 10.36 -3.89 -6.32
N ILE A 147 9.65 -4.96 -6.68
CA ILE A 147 10.15 -6.35 -6.75
C ILE A 147 11.45 -6.46 -7.53
N SER A 148 11.52 -5.83 -8.71
CA SER A 148 12.73 -5.93 -9.54
C SER A 148 13.91 -5.25 -8.87
N VAL A 149 13.74 -4.03 -8.35
CA VAL A 149 14.86 -3.31 -7.73
C VAL A 149 15.32 -4.02 -6.47
N ALA A 150 14.40 -4.40 -5.58
CA ALA A 150 14.70 -5.10 -4.33
C ALA A 150 15.45 -6.43 -4.57
N SER A 151 14.96 -7.26 -5.48
CA SER A 151 15.63 -8.54 -5.79
C SER A 151 16.99 -8.38 -6.48
N TRP A 152 17.17 -7.32 -7.29
CA TRP A 152 18.47 -7.02 -7.88
C TRP A 152 19.48 -6.53 -6.83
N ILE A 153 19.05 -5.74 -5.85
CA ILE A 153 19.92 -5.35 -4.71
C ILE A 153 20.38 -6.60 -3.96
N LYS A 154 19.48 -7.54 -3.64
CA LYS A 154 19.86 -8.80 -2.99
C LYS A 154 20.88 -9.58 -3.81
N ARG A 155 20.66 -9.71 -5.12
CA ARG A 155 21.59 -10.42 -6.02
C ARG A 155 22.96 -9.75 -6.09
N LEU A 156 23.01 -8.42 -6.06
CA LEU A 156 24.26 -7.68 -6.18
C LEU A 156 25.04 -7.65 -4.87
N ALA A 157 24.41 -7.66 -3.70
CA ALA A 157 25.12 -7.55 -2.42
C ALA A 157 24.58 -8.53 -1.36
N PRO A 158 24.58 -9.86 -1.64
CA PRO A 158 23.86 -10.86 -0.84
C PRO A 158 24.26 -10.89 0.63
N GLU A 159 25.53 -10.66 0.94
CA GLU A 159 26.07 -10.69 2.31
C GLU A 159 25.99 -9.31 3.02
N ASN A 160 25.67 -8.24 2.30
CA ASN A 160 25.67 -6.87 2.83
C ASN A 160 24.25 -6.34 3.07
N VAL A 161 23.23 -7.02 2.58
CA VAL A 161 21.83 -6.57 2.65
C VAL A 161 20.91 -7.65 3.18
N PHE A 162 19.90 -7.21 3.91
CA PHE A 162 18.76 -8.03 4.29
C PHE A 162 17.51 -7.45 3.62
N VAL A 163 16.92 -8.16 2.65
CA VAL A 163 15.81 -7.65 1.84
C VAL A 163 14.48 -8.22 2.29
N VAL A 164 13.62 -7.34 2.78
CA VAL A 164 12.22 -7.61 3.14
C VAL A 164 11.31 -7.13 2.01
N GLN A 165 10.53 -8.03 1.45
CA GLN A 165 9.47 -7.71 0.51
C GLN A 165 8.10 -7.87 1.17
N ILE A 166 7.35 -6.77 1.24
CA ILE A 166 5.97 -6.75 1.71
C ILE A 166 5.04 -6.92 0.50
N GLN A 167 3.94 -7.66 0.72
CA GLN A 167 3.02 -8.17 -0.30
C GLN A 167 3.65 -9.28 -1.15
N HIS A 168 2.81 -10.21 -1.61
CA HIS A 168 3.31 -11.34 -2.40
C HIS A 168 3.96 -10.86 -3.72
N PRO A 169 5.24 -11.18 -3.98
CA PRO A 169 5.95 -10.70 -5.17
C PRO A 169 5.56 -11.43 -6.47
N ARG A 170 4.70 -12.45 -6.39
CA ARG A 170 4.22 -13.24 -7.55
C ARG A 170 5.39 -13.72 -8.43
N SER A 171 6.52 -14.04 -7.80
CA SER A 171 7.76 -14.53 -8.40
C SER A 171 8.49 -15.39 -7.35
N HIS A 172 9.61 -16.03 -7.74
CA HIS A 172 10.39 -16.86 -6.81
C HIS A 172 10.76 -16.11 -5.51
N LEU A 173 10.35 -16.70 -4.38
CA LEU A 173 10.48 -16.08 -3.05
C LEU A 173 11.94 -16.02 -2.56
N ASN A 174 12.78 -16.98 -2.99
CA ASN A 174 14.23 -17.03 -2.68
C ASN A 174 15.03 -15.81 -3.20
N ARG A 175 14.39 -14.87 -3.89
CA ARG A 175 14.98 -13.59 -4.31
C ARG A 175 15.01 -12.56 -3.18
N PHE A 176 14.43 -12.88 -2.03
CA PHE A 176 14.30 -12.02 -0.87
C PHE A 176 14.71 -12.80 0.39
N ASP A 177 15.19 -12.11 1.42
CA ASP A 177 15.54 -12.72 2.71
C ASP A 177 14.30 -12.96 3.57
N LEU A 178 13.28 -12.12 3.39
CA LEU A 178 11.99 -12.24 4.07
C LEU A 178 10.87 -11.73 3.17
N VAL A 179 9.77 -12.47 3.10
CA VAL A 179 8.54 -12.07 2.44
C VAL A 179 7.42 -11.99 3.46
N ILE A 180 6.81 -10.82 3.63
CA ILE A 180 5.65 -10.62 4.49
C ILE A 180 4.43 -10.43 3.59
N THR A 181 3.48 -11.35 3.65
CA THR A 181 2.33 -11.33 2.73
C THR A 181 1.03 -11.69 3.44
N PRO A 182 -0.09 -11.02 3.12
CA PRO A 182 -1.38 -11.43 3.63
C PRO A 182 -1.76 -12.85 3.17
N CYS A 183 -2.46 -13.60 4.03
CA CYS A 183 -2.94 -14.96 3.72
C CYS A 183 -3.80 -14.98 2.46
N HIS A 184 -4.65 -13.98 2.26
CA HIS A 184 -5.53 -13.88 1.09
C HIS A 184 -4.75 -13.65 -0.21
N ASP A 185 -3.54 -13.08 -0.13
CA ASP A 185 -2.65 -12.91 -1.27
C ASP A 185 -1.79 -14.15 -1.52
N TYR A 186 -1.65 -15.08 -0.58
CA TYR A 186 -0.84 -16.27 -0.78
C TYR A 186 -1.58 -17.28 -1.67
N TYR A 187 -1.16 -17.41 -2.93
CA TYR A 187 -2.01 -18.04 -3.95
C TYR A 187 -2.36 -19.52 -3.80
N PRO A 188 -1.59 -20.39 -3.12
CA PRO A 188 -2.05 -21.75 -2.87
C PRO A 188 -3.31 -21.78 -2.01
N LEU A 189 -3.41 -20.85 -1.06
CA LEU A 189 -4.39 -20.93 0.02
C LEU A 189 -5.79 -20.45 -0.40
N THR A 190 -5.89 -19.66 -1.47
CA THR A 190 -7.19 -19.12 -1.91
C THR A 190 -7.44 -19.30 -3.41
N PRO A 191 -8.62 -19.84 -3.81
CA PRO A 191 -9.00 -19.94 -5.22
C PRO A 191 -8.99 -18.60 -5.96
N GLN A 192 -9.25 -17.51 -5.23
CA GLN A 192 -9.24 -16.14 -5.78
C GLN A 192 -7.83 -15.71 -6.19
N ALA A 193 -6.81 -15.98 -5.37
CA ALA A 193 -5.44 -15.66 -5.72
C ALA A 193 -4.89 -16.60 -6.81
N GLN A 194 -5.33 -17.86 -6.87
CA GLN A 194 -5.00 -18.76 -7.99
C GLN A 194 -5.48 -18.22 -9.35
N LYS A 195 -6.63 -17.53 -9.40
CA LYS A 195 -7.18 -16.91 -10.63
C LYS A 195 -6.35 -15.71 -11.11
N GLN A 196 -5.64 -15.04 -10.22
CA GLN A 196 -4.80 -13.87 -10.58
C GLN A 196 -3.52 -14.27 -11.32
N ILE A 197 -3.15 -15.55 -11.29
CA ILE A 197 -1.92 -16.07 -11.89
C ILE A 197 -2.28 -17.03 -13.03
N PRO A 198 -1.93 -16.70 -14.28
CA PRO A 198 -2.08 -17.61 -15.42
C PRO A 198 -1.46 -18.97 -15.14
N TRP A 199 -2.16 -20.06 -15.50
CA TRP A 199 -1.77 -21.42 -15.13
C TRP A 199 -0.33 -21.79 -15.56
N PHE A 200 0.11 -21.31 -16.73
CA PHE A 200 1.46 -21.57 -17.26
C PHE A 200 2.58 -20.82 -16.50
N LEU A 201 2.26 -19.75 -15.76
CA LEU A 201 3.21 -19.02 -14.93
C LEU A 201 3.35 -19.62 -13.52
N ARG A 202 2.40 -20.47 -13.09
CA ARG A 202 2.41 -21.05 -11.73
C ARG A 202 3.69 -21.84 -11.44
N ARG A 203 4.29 -22.50 -12.44
CA ARG A 203 5.55 -23.25 -12.29
C ARG A 203 6.78 -22.37 -11.95
N TRP A 204 6.69 -21.07 -12.21
CA TRP A 204 7.75 -20.07 -11.98
C TRP A 204 7.47 -19.20 -10.74
N ILE A 205 6.37 -19.47 -10.05
CA ILE A 205 5.96 -18.77 -8.85
C ILE A 205 5.91 -19.82 -7.76
N THR A 206 6.86 -19.74 -6.84
CA THR A 206 6.90 -20.65 -5.69
C THR A 206 5.76 -20.29 -4.76
N PRO A 207 4.92 -21.28 -4.42
CA PRO A 207 4.65 -21.42 -3.01
C PRO A 207 4.62 -22.90 -2.67
N CYS A 208 5.54 -23.28 -1.79
CA CYS A 208 5.46 -24.55 -1.10
C CYS A 208 4.36 -24.43 -0.03
N GLU A 209 3.65 -25.53 0.20
CA GLU A 209 2.89 -25.72 1.42
C GLU A 209 3.64 -26.77 2.25
N PRO A 210 4.08 -26.44 3.47
CA PRO A 210 3.90 -25.17 4.18
C PRO A 210 4.75 -24.02 3.61
N PRO A 211 4.41 -22.74 3.91
CA PRO A 211 5.25 -21.60 3.56
C PRO A 211 6.69 -21.80 4.04
N GLY A 212 7.65 -21.37 3.22
CA GLY A 212 9.06 -21.44 3.59
C GLY A 212 9.37 -20.62 4.85
N ARG A 213 10.45 -20.95 5.56
CA ARG A 213 10.87 -20.26 6.80
C ARG A 213 11.03 -18.75 6.67
N HIS A 214 11.30 -18.25 5.45
CA HIS A 214 11.46 -16.83 5.15
C HIS A 214 10.14 -16.17 4.69
N VAL A 215 8.99 -16.79 4.94
CA VAL A 215 7.67 -16.27 4.57
C VAL A 215 6.83 -16.10 5.83
N VAL A 216 6.41 -14.87 6.10
CA VAL A 216 5.51 -14.53 7.20
C VAL A 216 4.14 -14.21 6.62
N LEU A 217 3.15 -15.01 7.01
CA LEU A 217 1.77 -14.79 6.63
C LEU A 217 1.06 -13.87 7.63
N THR A 218 0.36 -12.86 7.12
CA THR A 218 -0.42 -11.91 7.94
C THR A 218 -1.90 -12.03 7.64
N VAL A 219 -2.78 -11.66 8.58
CA VAL A 219 -4.24 -11.65 8.33
C VAL A 219 -4.60 -10.59 7.27
N GLY A 220 -3.99 -9.41 7.36
CA GLY A 220 -4.20 -8.28 6.46
C GLY A 220 -2.90 -7.60 6.06
N ALA A 221 -3.00 -6.51 5.31
CA ALA A 221 -1.85 -5.68 4.96
C ALA A 221 -1.25 -5.04 6.23
N LEU A 222 0.07 -4.85 6.22
CA LEU A 222 0.73 -4.10 7.29
C LEU A 222 0.23 -2.65 7.33
N HIS A 223 0.41 -1.99 8.47
CA HIS A 223 -0.01 -0.61 8.68
C HIS A 223 0.87 0.07 9.73
N GLN A 224 0.73 1.38 9.85
CA GLN A 224 1.46 2.19 10.83
C GLN A 224 0.73 2.31 12.18
N ALA A 225 -0.49 1.78 12.30
CA ALA A 225 -1.25 1.84 13.55
C ALA A 225 -0.55 1.00 14.63
N ASP A 226 0.07 1.67 15.58
CA ASP A 226 0.58 1.13 16.83
C ASP A 226 -0.35 1.50 18.01
N SER A 227 -0.11 0.92 19.18
CA SER A 227 -0.94 1.18 20.36
C SER A 227 -0.99 2.67 20.72
N THR A 228 0.13 3.36 20.62
CA THR A 228 0.24 4.80 20.87
C THR A 228 -0.59 5.61 19.87
N ALA A 229 -0.50 5.32 18.57
CA ALA A 229 -1.29 6.00 17.55
C ALA A 229 -2.79 5.74 17.73
N LEU A 230 -3.18 4.52 18.11
CA LEU A 230 -4.57 4.20 18.42
C LEU A 230 -5.07 4.95 19.65
N GLN A 231 -4.25 5.08 20.70
CA GLN A 231 -4.60 5.84 21.90
C GLN A 231 -4.71 7.33 21.59
N SER A 232 -3.75 7.91 20.88
CA SER A 232 -3.80 9.30 20.45
C SER A 232 -5.02 9.58 19.56
N ALA A 233 -5.35 8.67 18.63
CA ALA A 233 -6.56 8.78 17.83
C ALA A 233 -7.82 8.64 18.71
N ALA A 234 -7.87 7.68 19.63
CA ALA A 234 -9.01 7.52 20.53
C ALA A 234 -9.25 8.78 21.39
N SER A 235 -8.18 9.42 21.89
CA SER A 235 -8.27 10.67 22.62
C SER A 235 -8.71 11.83 21.74
N ALA A 236 -8.12 11.99 20.55
CA ALA A 236 -8.44 13.07 19.62
C ALA A 236 -9.90 13.05 19.15
N TRP A 237 -10.48 11.85 19.01
CA TRP A 237 -11.87 11.66 18.57
C TRP A 237 -12.84 11.42 19.73
N HIS A 238 -12.38 11.50 20.98
CA HIS A 238 -13.19 11.15 22.14
C HIS A 238 -14.43 12.03 22.25
N ASP A 239 -14.25 13.35 22.25
CA ASP A 239 -15.33 14.31 22.47
C ASP A 239 -16.42 14.23 21.38
N GLU A 240 -16.02 13.86 20.16
CA GLU A 240 -16.92 13.73 19.02
C GLU A 240 -17.67 12.38 19.01
N LEU A 241 -17.01 11.27 19.35
CA LEU A 241 -17.58 9.93 19.24
C LEU A 241 -18.22 9.42 20.54
N ALA A 242 -17.82 9.95 21.70
CA ALA A 242 -18.37 9.58 23.00
C ALA A 242 -19.87 9.84 23.15
N PRO A 243 -20.44 10.99 22.73
CA PRO A 243 -21.86 11.29 22.91
C PRO A 243 -22.78 10.54 21.94
N LEU A 244 -22.23 9.93 20.88
CA LEU A 244 -23.04 9.28 19.85
C LEU A 244 -23.71 8.00 20.37
N PRO A 245 -25.01 7.78 20.07
CA PRO A 245 -25.70 6.55 20.42
C PRO A 245 -25.01 5.30 19.83
N LYS A 246 -24.84 4.28 20.68
CA LYS A 246 -24.13 3.03 20.36
C LYS A 246 -25.13 1.91 20.05
N PRO A 247 -24.76 0.91 19.22
CA PRO A 247 -23.46 0.75 18.56
C PRO A 247 -23.28 1.69 17.36
N LEU A 248 -22.03 2.09 17.13
CA LEU A 248 -21.64 2.94 15.99
C LEU A 248 -21.43 2.07 14.75
N LEU A 249 -22.14 2.38 13.67
CA LEU A 249 -21.90 1.80 12.36
C LEU A 249 -20.99 2.73 11.56
N VAL A 250 -19.78 2.27 11.24
CA VAL A 250 -18.82 3.02 10.42
C VAL A 250 -18.70 2.37 9.04
N VAL A 251 -19.01 3.13 7.99
CA VAL A 251 -18.91 2.71 6.60
C VAL A 251 -17.74 3.41 5.95
N ASN A 252 -16.67 2.66 5.65
CA ASN A 252 -15.48 3.18 4.97
C ASN A 252 -15.56 2.86 3.47
N ILE A 253 -15.64 3.91 2.65
CA ILE A 253 -15.73 3.81 1.20
C ILE A 253 -14.36 4.09 0.59
N GLY A 254 -13.79 3.07 -0.04
CA GLY A 254 -12.47 3.12 -0.68
C GLY A 254 -12.48 3.82 -2.04
N GLY A 255 -11.55 3.43 -2.92
CA GLY A 255 -11.56 3.81 -4.34
C GLY A 255 -11.71 2.59 -5.25
N PRO A 256 -11.94 2.78 -6.57
CA PRO A 256 -12.09 1.73 -7.55
C PRO A 256 -11.00 0.66 -7.45
N THR A 257 -11.44 -0.58 -7.55
CA THR A 257 -10.56 -1.75 -7.69
C THR A 257 -11.06 -2.58 -8.87
N SER A 258 -10.22 -3.46 -9.40
CA SER A 258 -10.63 -4.37 -10.50
C SER A 258 -11.81 -5.28 -10.13
N HIS A 259 -12.08 -5.45 -8.83
CA HIS A 259 -13.13 -6.32 -8.31
C HIS A 259 -14.36 -5.55 -7.78
N CYS A 260 -14.32 -4.21 -7.80
CA CYS A 260 -15.41 -3.38 -7.33
C CYS A 260 -15.66 -2.27 -8.36
N GLN A 261 -16.79 -2.36 -9.07
CA GLN A 261 -17.24 -1.31 -9.97
C GLN A 261 -17.74 -0.14 -9.14
N TYR A 262 -16.94 0.93 -9.12
CA TYR A 262 -17.28 2.16 -8.40
C TYR A 262 -18.24 3.00 -9.25
N GLY A 263 -19.46 3.22 -8.75
CA GLY A 263 -20.47 4.04 -9.42
C GLY A 263 -21.84 3.92 -8.76
N ALA A 264 -22.89 4.19 -9.54
CA ALA A 264 -24.28 4.13 -9.08
C ALA A 264 -24.67 2.74 -8.54
N ASP A 265 -24.07 1.66 -9.03
CA ASP A 265 -24.40 0.30 -8.61
C ASP A 265 -23.88 -0.02 -7.20
N LEU A 266 -22.69 0.46 -6.84
CA LEU A 266 -22.20 0.37 -5.45
C LEU A 266 -23.12 1.16 -4.51
N ALA A 267 -23.55 2.35 -4.93
CA ALA A 267 -24.48 3.14 -4.14
C ALA A 267 -25.83 2.42 -3.95
N LYS A 268 -26.41 1.85 -5.01
CA LYS A 268 -27.64 1.04 -4.93
C LYS A 268 -27.48 -0.16 -3.98
N GLN A 269 -26.34 -0.86 -4.06
CA GLN A 269 -26.04 -1.97 -3.15
C GLN A 269 -25.98 -1.50 -1.71
N LEU A 270 -25.27 -0.41 -1.41
CA LEU A 270 -25.22 0.18 -0.07
C LEU A 270 -26.62 0.59 0.41
N THR A 271 -27.42 1.21 -0.45
CA THR A 271 -28.82 1.57 -0.15
C THR A 271 -29.68 0.36 0.16
N SER A 272 -29.42 -0.79 -0.46
CA SER A 272 -30.14 -2.03 -0.16
C SER A 272 -29.68 -2.74 1.12
N LEU A 273 -28.40 -2.57 1.49
CA LEU A 273 -27.77 -3.33 2.58
C LEU A 273 -27.84 -2.60 3.92
N LEU A 274 -27.66 -1.28 3.93
CA LEU A 274 -27.60 -0.50 5.16
C LEU A 274 -28.91 -0.54 5.96
N PRO A 275 -30.12 -0.40 5.37
CA PRO A 275 -31.37 -0.56 6.13
C PRO A 275 -31.48 -1.88 6.88
N LYS A 276 -30.86 -2.95 6.38
CA LYS A 276 -30.89 -4.29 7.01
C LYS A 276 -30.09 -4.35 8.32
N VAL A 277 -29.20 -3.39 8.57
CA VAL A 277 -28.37 -3.33 9.79
C VAL A 277 -28.65 -2.10 10.65
N LEU A 278 -29.24 -1.05 10.08
CA LEU A 278 -29.50 0.22 10.78
C LEU A 278 -30.41 0.07 12.00
N TRP A 279 -31.39 -0.85 11.99
CA TRP A 279 -32.26 -1.11 13.14
C TRP A 279 -31.51 -1.54 14.41
N SER A 280 -30.29 -2.07 14.25
CA SER A 280 -29.44 -2.53 15.35
C SER A 280 -28.41 -1.50 15.81
N CYS A 281 -28.38 -0.31 15.17
CA CYS A 281 -27.33 0.69 15.35
C CYS A 281 -27.90 2.01 15.89
N GLY A 282 -27.14 2.68 16.75
CA GLY A 282 -27.54 3.98 17.31
C GLY A 282 -27.10 5.17 16.43
N SER A 283 -26.03 5.01 15.65
CA SER A 283 -25.47 6.08 14.83
C SER A 283 -24.73 5.53 13.62
N LEU A 284 -24.76 6.28 12.51
CA LEU A 284 -24.08 5.95 11.26
C LEU A 284 -23.06 7.04 10.90
N ARG A 285 -21.82 6.61 10.65
CA ARG A 285 -20.74 7.44 10.12
C ARG A 285 -20.28 6.87 8.78
N ILE A 286 -20.17 7.71 7.76
CA ILE A 286 -19.64 7.33 6.45
C ILE A 286 -18.37 8.14 6.20
N SER A 287 -17.27 7.45 5.88
CA SER A 287 -15.98 8.06 5.57
C SER A 287 -15.50 7.64 4.18
N PHE A 288 -14.92 8.58 3.44
CA PHE A 288 -14.39 8.37 2.10
C PHE A 288 -12.86 8.40 2.11
N SER A 289 -12.25 7.56 1.28
CA SER A 289 -10.80 7.57 1.10
C SER A 289 -10.36 8.61 0.07
N ARG A 290 -9.07 8.96 0.08
CA ARG A 290 -8.44 9.78 -0.98
C ARG A 290 -8.59 9.19 -2.39
N ARG A 291 -8.86 7.89 -2.52
CA ARG A 291 -9.04 7.20 -3.81
C ARG A 291 -10.49 7.17 -4.26
N THR A 292 -11.43 7.62 -3.43
CA THR A 292 -12.85 7.67 -3.82
C THR A 292 -13.01 8.71 -4.93
N PRO A 293 -13.58 8.34 -6.10
CA PRO A 293 -13.83 9.30 -7.17
C PRO A 293 -14.77 10.42 -6.71
N LEU A 294 -14.47 11.66 -7.06
CA LEU A 294 -15.25 12.84 -6.65
C LEU A 294 -16.61 12.98 -7.36
N GLY A 295 -16.91 12.17 -8.39
CA GLY A 295 -18.22 12.13 -9.05
C GLY A 295 -19.12 10.99 -8.54
N GLY A 296 -20.30 10.81 -9.12
CA GLY A 296 -21.11 9.57 -9.10
C GLY A 296 -21.42 9.00 -7.71
N ILE A 297 -20.46 8.32 -7.07
CA ILE A 297 -20.54 7.83 -5.69
C ILE A 297 -20.62 8.96 -4.67
N HIS A 298 -19.91 10.07 -4.86
CA HIS A 298 -20.00 11.18 -3.92
C HIS A 298 -21.41 11.81 -3.95
N ASP A 299 -21.98 11.98 -5.14
CA ASP A 299 -23.34 12.49 -5.32
C ASP A 299 -24.41 11.45 -4.91
N SER A 300 -24.19 10.17 -5.22
CA SER A 300 -25.08 9.09 -4.80
C SER A 300 -25.04 8.85 -3.30
N ALA A 301 -23.88 9.01 -2.65
CA ALA A 301 -23.76 8.95 -1.21
C ALA A 301 -24.39 10.18 -0.55
N LYS A 302 -24.26 11.38 -1.13
CA LYS A 302 -25.03 12.56 -0.70
C LYS A 302 -26.54 12.32 -0.83
N ILE A 303 -27.01 11.75 -1.94
CA ILE A 303 -28.42 11.37 -2.14
C ILE A 303 -28.85 10.32 -1.09
N PHE A 304 -28.00 9.33 -0.83
CA PHE A 304 -28.25 8.29 0.16
C PHE A 304 -28.28 8.83 1.60
N ILE A 305 -27.33 9.70 1.97
CA ILE A 305 -27.32 10.42 3.24
C ILE A 305 -28.60 11.25 3.38
N ARG A 306 -29.02 11.95 2.33
CA ARG A 306 -30.27 12.74 2.30
C ARG A 306 -31.52 11.87 2.43
N TYR A 307 -31.52 10.67 1.84
CA TYR A 307 -32.57 9.66 2.00
C TYR A 307 -32.64 9.14 3.45
N LEU A 308 -31.49 8.91 4.10
CA LEU A 308 -31.43 8.46 5.49
C LEU A 308 -31.84 9.56 6.49
N TYR A 309 -31.53 10.83 6.23
CA TYR A 309 -32.01 11.95 7.06
C TYR A 309 -33.54 12.05 7.11
N GLY A 310 -34.25 11.53 6.10
CA GLY A 310 -35.71 11.43 6.12
C GLY A 310 -36.26 10.37 7.09
N HIS A 311 -35.39 9.49 7.60
CA HIS A 311 -35.74 8.38 8.51
C HIS A 311 -35.07 8.53 9.88
N SER A 312 -35.31 9.63 10.61
CA SER A 312 -35.07 9.84 12.07
C SER A 312 -33.75 9.36 12.71
N LEU A 313 -32.74 8.97 11.93
CA LEU A 313 -31.43 8.53 12.39
C LEU A 313 -30.48 9.73 12.38
N PHE A 314 -29.70 9.87 13.46
CA PHE A 314 -28.59 10.82 13.49
C PHE A 314 -27.50 10.30 12.56
N VAL A 315 -27.56 10.73 11.30
CA VAL A 315 -26.56 10.44 10.28
C VAL A 315 -25.59 11.60 10.28
N GLU A 316 -24.30 11.33 10.42
CA GLU A 316 -23.28 12.35 10.22
C GLU A 316 -22.33 11.89 9.12
N ALA A 317 -22.40 12.61 8.00
CA ALA A 317 -21.53 12.40 6.87
C ALA A 317 -20.25 13.20 7.06
N VAL A 318 -19.28 12.61 7.75
CA VAL A 318 -17.95 13.21 7.86
C VAL A 318 -17.16 12.88 6.59
N ILE A 319 -17.10 13.83 5.67
CA ILE A 319 -16.10 13.81 4.60
C ILE A 319 -14.76 14.10 5.27
N ASN A 320 -14.10 13.05 5.74
CA ASN A 320 -12.76 13.14 6.27
C ASN A 320 -11.81 13.53 5.13
N ARG A 321 -11.47 14.83 5.04
CA ARG A 321 -10.20 15.26 4.44
C ARG A 321 -9.09 14.81 5.38
N TYR A 322 -8.67 13.54 5.30
CA TYR A 322 -7.44 13.14 5.97
C TYR A 322 -6.24 13.82 5.29
N LEU A 323 -5.81 14.90 5.96
CA LEU A 323 -4.44 15.29 6.30
C LEU A 323 -3.42 15.42 5.15
N THR A 324 -3.23 16.67 4.72
CA THR A 324 -1.88 17.24 4.58
C THR A 324 -1.37 17.58 5.99
N SER A 325 -0.50 16.72 6.53
CA SER A 325 0.45 17.03 7.59
C SER A 325 1.56 15.99 7.52
#